data_AF-A0A8B6CKN7-F1
#
_entry.id   AF-A0A8B6CKN7-F1
#
_cell.length_a   1.000
_cell.length_b   1.000
_cell.length_c   1.000
_cell.angle_alpha   90.00
_cell.angle_beta   90.00
_cell.angle_gamma   90.00
#
_symmetry.space_group_name_H-M   'P 1'
#
loop_
_entity.id
_entity.type
_entity.pdbx_description
1 polymer ?
#
loop_
_entity_poly.entity_id
_entity_poly.type
_entity_poly.pdbx_seq_one_letter_code
_entity_poly.pdbx_strand_id
1 'polypeptide(L)'
;MPYSDPYFYFDTSQGMYTYYDMPYSDQYFHFESLSGKYTYYDMPYSDPYFCFNTSRGMYTYYDMPNSDPYFYFDSSQGMYTYYDMPYSDPYFYFDSSQGMYTYYDMPYNDSSFYFDTSPGMYTYYDMPYSDPYFYFDSSRGIKGEKPKSSNSASYVLLPNITKTV
;
A
#
# COMPACT_ATOMS: atom_id res chain seq x y z
N MET A 1 -18.50 23.61 -13.10
CA MET A 1 -17.33 23.28 -13.92
C MET A 1 -17.16 21.77 -13.85
N PRO A 2 -16.88 21.04 -14.93
CA PRO A 2 -16.54 19.63 -14.78
C PRO A 2 -15.16 19.61 -14.11
N TYR A 3 -15.12 19.17 -12.85
CA TYR A 3 -13.86 18.84 -12.20
C TYR A 3 -13.35 17.59 -12.92
N SER A 4 -12.28 17.74 -13.69
CA SER A 4 -11.52 16.60 -14.17
C SER A 4 -10.41 16.37 -13.17
N ASP A 5 -10.46 15.25 -12.48
CA ASP A 5 -9.39 14.82 -11.59
C ASP A 5 -8.10 14.68 -12.42
N PRO A 6 -7.00 15.32 -12.01
CA PRO A 6 -5.78 15.28 -12.79
C PRO A 6 -5.22 13.85 -12.81
N TYR A 7 -4.81 13.43 -14.00
CA TYR A 7 -4.15 12.14 -14.24
C TYR A 7 -2.67 12.37 -14.48
N PHE A 8 -1.83 11.78 -13.63
CA PHE A 8 -0.38 11.85 -13.74
C PHE A 8 0.18 10.50 -14.14
N TYR A 9 0.95 10.47 -15.23
CA TYR A 9 1.67 9.28 -15.69
C TYR A 9 3.16 9.57 -15.77
N PHE A 10 3.95 8.70 -15.14
CA PHE A 10 5.40 8.79 -15.15
C PHE A 10 5.99 7.45 -15.60
N ASP A 11 6.75 7.50 -16.68
CA ASP A 11 7.58 6.40 -17.16
C ASP A 11 9.03 6.85 -17.18
N THR A 12 9.88 6.20 -16.37
CA THR A 12 11.31 6.51 -16.30
C THR A 12 12.18 5.28 -16.10
N SER A 13 13.28 5.24 -16.85
CA SER A 13 14.35 4.26 -16.68
C SER A 13 15.38 4.64 -15.61
N GLN A 14 15.30 5.87 -15.08
CA GLN A 14 16.21 6.43 -14.07
C GLN A 14 15.50 6.65 -12.75
N GLY A 15 16.27 6.58 -11.66
CA GLY A 15 15.74 6.72 -10.31
C GLY A 15 15.05 8.07 -10.13
N MET A 16 13.91 8.05 -9.44
CA MET A 16 13.05 9.22 -9.30
C MET A 16 12.85 9.58 -7.83
N TYR A 17 12.91 10.88 -7.54
CA TYR A 17 12.54 11.49 -6.28
C TYR A 17 11.40 12.45 -6.55
N THR A 18 10.24 12.21 -5.94
CA THR A 18 9.06 13.06 -6.11
C THR A 18 8.47 13.45 -4.76
N TYR A 19 8.02 14.68 -4.67
CA TYR A 19 7.31 15.24 -3.52
C TYR A 19 6.02 15.87 -4.03
N TYR A 20 4.91 15.52 -3.38
CA TYR A 20 3.58 15.99 -3.72
C TYR A 20 2.93 16.54 -2.45
N ASP A 21 2.50 17.80 -2.50
CA ASP A 21 1.71 18.47 -1.47
C ASP A 21 0.44 18.98 -2.16
N MET A 22 -0.63 18.23 -2.03
CA MET A 22 -1.88 18.41 -2.79
C MET A 22 -3.10 18.07 -1.92
N PRO A 23 -3.44 18.93 -0.94
CA PRO A 23 -4.62 18.76 -0.13
C PRO A 23 -5.91 18.95 -0.94
N TYR A 24 -6.99 18.25 -0.56
CA TYR A 24 -8.32 18.32 -1.18
C TYR A 24 -8.33 17.99 -2.69
N SER A 25 -7.51 17.04 -3.12
CA SER A 25 -7.40 16.67 -4.52
C SER A 25 -7.44 15.17 -4.73
N ASP A 26 -8.55 14.72 -5.31
CA ASP A 26 -8.66 13.35 -5.81
C ASP A 26 -7.90 13.28 -7.13
N GLN A 27 -6.91 12.39 -7.22
CA GLN A 27 -6.02 12.30 -8.37
C GLN A 27 -5.78 10.85 -8.73
N TYR A 28 -5.45 10.62 -9.99
CA TYR A 28 -4.94 9.33 -10.42
C TYR A 28 -3.46 9.44 -10.72
N PHE A 29 -2.65 8.62 -10.06
CA PHE A 29 -1.23 8.51 -10.34
C PHE A 29 -0.88 7.12 -10.87
N HIS A 30 -0.22 7.10 -12.02
CA HIS A 30 0.36 5.90 -12.60
C HIS A 30 1.87 6.04 -12.68
N PHE A 31 2.58 5.05 -12.16
CA PHE A 31 4.04 5.03 -12.17
C PHE A 31 4.55 3.74 -12.75
N GLU A 32 5.35 3.87 -13.80
CA GLU A 32 6.14 2.80 -14.37
C GLU A 32 7.62 3.17 -14.23
N SER A 33 8.41 2.32 -13.55
CA SER A 33 9.86 2.55 -13.49
C SER A 33 10.67 1.27 -13.54
N LEU A 34 11.79 1.35 -14.26
CA LEU A 34 12.80 0.29 -14.30
C LEU A 34 13.86 0.43 -13.20
N SER A 35 13.69 1.39 -12.30
CA SER A 35 14.70 1.81 -11.34
C SER A 35 14.08 2.18 -10.00
N GLY A 36 14.93 2.36 -8.98
CA GLY A 36 14.44 2.62 -7.63
C GLY A 36 13.78 3.99 -7.52
N LYS A 37 12.71 4.07 -6.74
CA LYS A 37 11.89 5.28 -6.55
C LYS A 37 11.83 5.66 -5.08
N TYR A 38 11.88 6.96 -4.83
CA TYR A 38 11.63 7.55 -3.52
C TYR A 38 10.50 8.57 -3.67
N THR A 39 9.46 8.46 -2.87
CA THR A 39 8.34 9.41 -2.98
C THR A 39 7.71 9.74 -1.65
N TYR A 40 7.29 10.99 -1.54
CA TYR A 40 6.54 11.51 -0.42
C TYR A 40 5.27 12.18 -0.94
N TYR A 41 4.13 11.82 -0.34
CA TYR A 41 2.84 12.46 -0.58
C TYR A 41 2.29 13.01 0.73
N ASP A 42 1.95 14.29 0.73
CA ASP A 42 1.16 14.97 1.75
C ASP A 42 -0.14 15.42 1.08
N MET A 43 -1.22 14.68 1.33
CA MET A 43 -2.49 14.82 0.62
C MET A 43 -3.67 14.59 1.57
N PRO A 44 -3.87 15.46 2.57
CA PRO A 44 -4.99 15.34 3.48
C PRO A 44 -6.31 15.59 2.74
N TYR A 45 -7.39 14.96 3.21
CA TYR A 45 -8.74 15.11 2.65
C TYR A 45 -8.85 14.79 1.15
N SER A 46 -8.09 13.80 0.69
CA SER A 46 -7.99 13.44 -0.73
C SER A 46 -8.10 11.94 -0.89
N ASP A 47 -8.87 11.47 -1.88
CA ASP A 47 -9.09 10.05 -2.14
C ASP A 47 -8.40 9.59 -3.44
N PRO A 48 -7.08 9.77 -3.58
CA PRO A 48 -6.40 9.43 -4.82
C PRO A 48 -6.32 7.92 -5.05
N TYR A 49 -6.18 7.61 -6.33
CA TYR A 49 -5.83 6.28 -6.80
C TYR A 49 -4.36 6.26 -7.20
N PHE A 50 -3.60 5.35 -6.62
CA PHE A 50 -2.22 5.13 -7.00
C PHE A 50 -2.01 3.75 -7.61
N CYS A 51 -1.33 3.72 -8.75
CA CYS A 51 -0.84 2.52 -9.41
C CYS A 51 0.68 2.61 -9.54
N PHE A 52 1.38 1.62 -9.01
CA PHE A 52 2.82 1.48 -9.15
C PHE A 52 3.16 0.15 -9.78
N ASN A 53 3.85 0.18 -10.91
CA ASN A 53 4.50 -0.96 -11.50
C ASN A 53 6.01 -0.70 -11.57
N THR A 54 6.79 -1.42 -10.77
CA THR A 54 8.25 -1.18 -10.70
C THR A 54 9.05 -2.46 -10.69
N SER A 55 10.07 -2.51 -11.54
CA SER A 55 11.01 -3.63 -11.59
C SER A 55 12.14 -3.55 -10.56
N ARG A 56 12.19 -2.46 -9.77
CA ARG A 56 13.17 -2.24 -8.71
C ARG A 56 12.53 -1.70 -7.44
N GLY A 57 13.29 -1.75 -6.35
CA GLY A 57 12.77 -1.42 -5.03
C GLY A 57 12.31 0.03 -4.91
N MET A 58 11.27 0.22 -4.11
CA MET A 58 10.62 1.51 -3.92
C MET A 58 10.59 1.87 -2.44
N TYR A 59 10.73 3.15 -2.16
CA TYR A 59 10.57 3.75 -0.84
C TYR A 59 9.49 4.82 -0.93
N THR A 60 8.36 4.64 -0.25
CA THR A 60 7.28 5.62 -0.30
C THR A 60 6.77 5.96 1.09
N TYR A 61 6.47 7.23 1.29
CA TYR A 61 5.82 7.76 2.46
C TYR A 61 4.53 8.48 2.05
N TYR A 62 3.45 8.20 2.77
CA TYR A 62 2.16 8.85 2.58
C TYR A 62 1.70 9.45 3.92
N ASP A 63 1.33 10.72 3.90
CA ASP A 63 0.61 11.42 4.96
C ASP A 63 -0.72 11.91 4.38
N MET A 64 -1.78 11.17 4.70
CA MET A 64 -3.10 11.32 4.08
C MET A 64 -4.20 11.12 5.13
N PRO A 65 -4.33 12.05 6.09
CA PRO A 65 -5.36 11.97 7.10
C PRO A 65 -6.74 12.31 6.51
N ASN A 66 -7.78 11.63 6.99
CA ASN A 66 -9.18 11.78 6.54
C ASN A 66 -9.33 11.54 5.04
N SER A 67 -8.85 10.40 4.56
CA SER A 67 -8.68 10.12 3.14
C SER A 67 -8.85 8.63 2.89
N ASP A 68 -9.55 8.24 1.84
CA ASP A 68 -9.85 6.84 1.51
C ASP A 68 -9.13 6.42 0.21
N PRO A 69 -7.78 6.52 0.15
CA PRO A 69 -7.06 6.23 -1.07
C PRO A 69 -7.12 4.76 -1.46
N TYR A 70 -6.98 4.53 -2.76
CA TYR A 70 -6.78 3.20 -3.31
C TYR A 70 -5.33 3.05 -3.75
N PHE A 71 -4.67 2.00 -3.30
CA PHE A 71 -3.32 1.67 -3.70
C PHE A 71 -3.22 0.31 -4.39
N TYR A 72 -2.61 0.31 -5.57
CA TYR A 72 -2.17 -0.87 -6.29
C TYR A 72 -0.66 -0.85 -6.47
N PHE A 73 0.00 -1.89 -5.96
CA PHE A 73 1.43 -2.09 -6.13
C PHE A 73 1.70 -3.43 -6.80
N ASP A 74 2.44 -3.39 -7.90
CA ASP A 74 3.06 -4.53 -8.57
C ASP A 74 4.58 -4.29 -8.58
N SER A 75 5.33 -5.14 -7.89
CA SER A 75 6.78 -5.07 -7.92
C SER A 75 7.50 -6.41 -8.02
N SER A 76 8.54 -6.43 -8.84
CA SER A 76 9.45 -7.57 -8.90
C SER A 76 10.57 -7.52 -7.84
N GLN A 77 10.65 -6.48 -7.02
CA GLN A 77 11.69 -6.27 -6.00
C GLN A 77 11.09 -5.73 -4.69
N GLY A 78 11.92 -5.66 -3.64
CA GLY A 78 11.42 -5.30 -2.31
C GLY A 78 10.95 -3.85 -2.22
N MET A 79 9.84 -3.65 -1.49
CA MET A 79 9.25 -2.33 -1.25
C MET A 79 9.37 -1.95 0.22
N TYR A 80 9.53 -0.67 0.49
CA TYR A 80 9.49 -0.07 1.82
C TYR A 80 8.44 1.04 1.80
N THR A 81 7.37 0.88 2.56
CA THR A 81 6.30 1.88 2.58
C THR A 81 5.89 2.24 3.99
N TYR A 82 5.69 3.53 4.22
CA TYR A 82 5.13 4.08 5.44
C TYR A 82 3.85 4.83 5.10
N TYR A 83 2.80 4.59 5.88
CA TYR A 83 1.52 5.26 5.75
C TYR A 83 1.13 5.89 7.10
N ASP A 84 0.85 7.19 7.09
CA ASP A 84 0.19 7.95 8.16
C ASP A 84 -1.18 8.37 7.65
N MET A 85 -2.22 7.62 8.01
CA MET A 85 -3.58 7.82 7.50
C MET A 85 -4.61 7.62 8.63
N PRO A 86 -4.69 8.56 9.58
CA PRO A 86 -5.71 8.53 10.62
C PRO A 86 -7.08 8.92 10.05
N TYR A 87 -8.14 8.27 10.55
CA TYR A 87 -9.55 8.52 10.16
C TYR A 87 -9.82 8.25 8.67
N SER A 88 -9.28 7.16 8.17
CA SER A 88 -9.18 6.85 6.75
C SER A 88 -9.51 5.38 6.53
N ASP A 89 -10.23 5.03 5.46
CA ASP A 89 -10.59 3.65 5.11
C ASP A 89 -9.93 3.20 3.79
N PRO A 90 -8.58 3.21 3.70
CA PRO A 90 -7.86 2.88 2.49
C PRO A 90 -8.05 1.43 2.06
N TYR A 91 -7.94 1.22 0.75
CA TYR A 91 -7.80 -0.09 0.15
C TYR A 91 -6.39 -0.29 -0.38
N PHE A 92 -5.78 -1.42 -0.02
CA PHE A 92 -4.47 -1.80 -0.51
C PHE A 92 -4.47 -3.13 -1.23
N TYR A 93 -3.83 -3.15 -2.39
CA TYR A 93 -3.47 -4.35 -3.11
C TYR A 93 -1.96 -4.37 -3.36
N PHE A 94 -1.31 -5.43 -2.90
CA PHE A 94 0.11 -5.66 -3.12
C PHE A 94 0.33 -6.99 -3.82
N ASP A 95 0.96 -6.93 -4.99
CA ASP A 95 1.57 -8.05 -5.68
C ASP A 95 3.10 -7.85 -5.68
N SER A 96 3.82 -8.76 -5.01
CA SER A 96 5.28 -8.69 -4.99
C SER A 96 5.95 -10.06 -5.00
N SER A 97 6.91 -10.21 -5.91
CA SER A 97 7.76 -11.40 -5.98
C SER A 97 8.93 -11.39 -4.97
N GLN A 98 9.13 -10.31 -4.22
CA GLN A 98 10.17 -10.18 -3.19
C GLN A 98 9.61 -9.56 -1.90
N GLY A 99 10.40 -9.64 -0.82
CA GLY A 99 9.98 -9.18 0.51
C GLY A 99 9.61 -7.70 0.57
N MET A 100 8.54 -7.39 1.27
CA MET A 100 8.06 -6.03 1.51
C MET A 100 8.19 -5.65 2.99
N TYR A 101 8.47 -4.39 3.26
CA TYR A 101 8.45 -3.82 4.60
C TYR A 101 7.45 -2.69 4.63
N THR A 102 6.37 -2.86 5.39
CA THR A 102 5.33 -1.84 5.46
C THR A 102 5.02 -1.47 6.90
N TYR A 103 4.91 -0.17 7.15
CA TYR A 103 4.47 0.39 8.42
C TYR A 103 3.19 1.17 8.18
N TYR A 104 2.18 0.90 9.00
CA TYR A 104 0.90 1.60 9.00
C TYR A 104 0.67 2.28 10.34
N ASP A 105 0.61 3.62 10.35
CA ASP A 105 0.01 4.44 11.41
C ASP A 105 -1.38 4.86 10.93
N MET A 106 -2.40 4.10 11.30
CA MET A 106 -3.75 4.33 10.79
C MET A 106 -4.78 4.07 11.89
N PRO A 107 -4.89 4.97 12.88
CA PRO A 107 -5.91 4.87 13.91
C PRO A 107 -7.30 5.19 13.35
N TYR A 108 -8.34 4.57 13.94
CA TYR A 108 -9.75 4.76 13.60
C TYR A 108 -10.12 4.44 12.14
N ASN A 109 -9.74 3.24 11.66
CA ASN A 109 -10.02 2.79 10.29
C ASN A 109 -10.77 1.46 10.18
N ASP A 110 -11.38 1.25 9.02
CA ASP A 110 -11.93 -0.02 8.52
C ASP A 110 -11.24 -0.40 7.19
N SER A 111 -9.89 -0.38 7.19
CA SER A 111 -9.10 -0.61 5.98
C SER A 111 -9.16 -2.05 5.46
N SER A 112 -8.98 -2.20 4.16
CA SER A 112 -8.89 -3.51 3.50
C SER A 112 -7.52 -3.72 2.86
N PHE A 113 -6.91 -4.87 3.14
CA PHE A 113 -5.60 -5.21 2.62
C PHE A 113 -5.61 -6.57 1.92
N TYR A 114 -5.10 -6.59 0.70
CA TYR A 114 -4.84 -7.77 -0.08
C TYR A 114 -3.34 -7.88 -0.37
N PHE A 115 -2.77 -9.03 -0.06
CA PHE A 115 -1.37 -9.32 -0.35
C PHE A 115 -1.27 -10.64 -1.11
N ASP A 116 -0.74 -10.59 -2.33
CA ASP A 116 -0.22 -11.73 -3.10
C ASP A 116 1.30 -11.61 -3.14
N THR A 117 1.99 -12.27 -2.20
CA THR A 117 3.42 -12.01 -2.01
C THR A 117 4.24 -13.27 -1.78
N SER A 118 5.47 -13.22 -2.29
CA SER A 118 6.55 -14.17 -2.01
C SER A 118 7.16 -13.95 -0.60
N PRO A 119 7.95 -14.90 -0.06
CA PRO A 119 8.38 -14.82 1.33
C PRO A 119 9.23 -13.58 1.62
N GLY A 120 9.13 -13.08 2.85
CA GLY A 120 9.90 -11.94 3.33
C GLY A 120 9.10 -10.64 3.50
N MET A 121 7.77 -10.72 3.54
CA MET A 121 6.94 -9.61 3.98
C MET A 121 7.00 -9.43 5.49
N TYR A 122 7.26 -8.20 5.92
CA TYR A 122 7.23 -7.72 7.29
C TYR A 122 6.31 -6.51 7.36
N THR A 123 5.22 -6.64 8.12
CA THR A 123 4.28 -5.55 8.29
C THR A 123 4.09 -5.23 9.76
N TYR A 124 4.22 -3.94 10.09
CA TYR A 124 3.90 -3.39 11.40
C TYR A 124 2.64 -2.53 11.29
N TYR A 125 1.77 -2.67 12.29
CA TYR A 125 0.49 -1.97 12.35
C TYR A 125 0.33 -1.26 13.70
N ASP A 126 0.26 0.07 13.67
CA ASP A 126 -0.30 0.91 14.72
C ASP A 126 -1.69 1.39 14.27
N MET A 127 -2.71 0.61 14.61
CA MET A 127 -4.09 0.86 14.16
C MET A 127 -5.06 0.70 15.34
N PRO A 128 -4.99 1.59 16.35
CA PRO A 128 -5.90 1.52 17.47
C PRO A 128 -7.32 1.85 17.01
N TYR A 129 -8.33 1.27 17.68
CA TYR A 129 -9.76 1.52 17.41
C TYR A 129 -10.21 1.27 15.97
N SER A 130 -9.60 0.27 15.35
CA SER A 130 -9.77 -0.03 13.93
C SER A 130 -10.17 -1.49 13.73
N ASP A 131 -10.93 -1.80 12.67
CA ASP A 131 -11.35 -3.16 12.32
C ASP A 131 -10.90 -3.57 10.91
N PRO A 132 -9.57 -3.70 10.67
CA PRO A 132 -9.03 -4.01 9.36
C PRO A 132 -9.37 -5.43 8.89
N TYR A 133 -9.58 -5.55 7.58
CA TYR A 133 -9.70 -6.83 6.88
C TYR A 133 -8.41 -7.19 6.16
N PHE A 134 -7.90 -8.40 6.41
CA PHE A 134 -6.68 -8.90 5.77
C PHE A 134 -6.92 -10.17 4.97
N TYR A 135 -6.52 -10.12 3.70
CA TYR A 135 -6.43 -11.28 2.83
C TYR A 135 -4.98 -11.50 2.39
N PHE A 136 -4.54 -12.75 2.52
CA PHE A 136 -3.20 -13.15 2.16
C PHE A 136 -3.25 -14.37 1.24
N ASP A 137 -2.90 -14.17 -0.03
CA ASP A 137 -2.51 -15.26 -0.93
C ASP A 137 -1.00 -15.43 -0.81
N SER A 138 -0.57 -16.44 -0.07
CA SER A 138 0.85 -16.77 -0.04
C SER A 138 1.02 -18.28 -0.12
N SER A 139 1.56 -18.73 -1.23
CA SER A 139 2.09 -20.08 -1.36
C SER A 139 3.37 -20.30 -0.55
N ARG A 140 3.91 -19.25 0.11
CA ARG A 140 5.30 -19.24 0.63
C ARG A 140 5.58 -18.48 1.94
N GLY A 141 4.57 -18.01 2.67
CA GLY A 141 4.69 -17.63 4.09
C GLY A 141 4.89 -16.14 4.37
N ILE A 142 4.02 -15.61 5.23
CA ILE A 142 3.98 -14.20 5.67
C ILE A 142 4.23 -14.13 7.18
N LYS A 143 5.00 -13.13 7.63
CA LYS A 143 5.21 -12.82 9.04
C LYS A 143 4.73 -11.39 9.31
N GLY A 144 3.64 -11.25 10.06
CA GLY A 144 3.12 -9.94 10.49
C GLY A 144 2.80 -9.95 11.98
N GLU A 145 2.92 -8.81 12.64
CA GLU A 145 2.38 -8.63 13.98
C GLU A 145 0.87 -8.34 13.87
N LYS A 146 0.06 -8.95 14.75
CA LYS A 146 -1.37 -8.61 14.84
C LYS A 146 -1.49 -7.16 15.35
N PRO A 147 -2.37 -6.31 14.78
CA PRO A 147 -2.59 -4.95 15.27
C PRO A 147 -2.90 -4.94 16.78
N LYS A 148 -2.22 -4.06 17.53
CA LYS A 148 -2.40 -3.92 18.97
C LYS A 148 -3.66 -3.11 19.32
N SER A 149 -4.86 -3.57 18.95
CA SER A 149 -6.10 -3.34 19.76
C SER A 149 -7.41 -3.85 19.15
N SER A 150 -7.46 -4.47 17.97
CA SER A 150 -8.77 -4.80 17.38
C SER A 150 -9.36 -6.09 17.96
N ASN A 151 -10.59 -5.99 18.49
CA ASN A 151 -11.38 -7.14 18.90
C ASN A 151 -11.88 -7.96 17.68
N SER A 152 -11.67 -7.48 16.44
CA SER A 152 -12.38 -7.97 15.25
C SER A 152 -11.53 -8.18 13.98
N ALA A 153 -10.20 -8.00 14.00
CA ALA A 153 -9.38 -8.24 12.79
C ALA A 153 -9.63 -9.65 12.22
N SER A 154 -10.11 -9.68 10.97
CA SER A 154 -10.44 -10.91 10.26
C SER A 154 -9.30 -11.30 9.35
N TYR A 155 -8.80 -12.52 9.52
CA TYR A 155 -7.66 -13.07 8.78
C TYR A 155 -8.14 -14.25 7.93
N VAL A 156 -7.92 -14.17 6.62
CA VAL A 156 -8.10 -15.31 5.72
C VAL A 156 -6.74 -15.75 5.18
N LEU A 157 -6.32 -16.96 5.57
CA LEU A 157 -5.14 -17.65 5.03
C LEU A 157 -5.62 -18.82 4.16
N LEU A 158 -5.24 -18.85 2.89
CA LEU A 158 -5.45 -20.05 2.07
C LEU A 158 -4.43 -21.14 2.46
N PRO A 159 -4.85 -22.42 2.56
CA PRO A 159 -3.92 -23.50 2.81
C PRO A 159 -2.99 -23.68 1.60
N ASN A 160 -1.70 -23.93 1.88
CA ASN A 160 -0.73 -24.37 0.87
C ASN A 160 -1.28 -25.59 0.12
N ILE A 161 -1.77 -25.38 -1.11
CA ILE A 161 -2.05 -26.48 -2.01
C ILE A 161 -0.69 -26.99 -2.50
N THR A 162 -0.08 -27.89 -1.72
CA THR A 162 0.96 -28.77 -2.26
C THR A 162 0.34 -29.53 -3.42
N LYS A 163 0.65 -29.13 -4.66
CA LYS A 163 0.51 -30.00 -5.83
C LYS A 163 1.38 -31.23 -5.57
N THR A 164 0.77 -32.30 -5.10
CA THR A 164 1.34 -33.65 -5.23
C THR A 164 1.47 -33.92 -6.73
N VAL A 165 2.69 -34.30 -7.13
CA VAL A 165 3.14 -34.58 -8.50
C VAL A 165 2.26 -35.63 -9.16
#